data_AF-A0A1Q6WDX9-F1
#
_entry.id   AF-A0A1Q6WDX9-F1
#
_cell.length_a   1.000
_cell.length_b   1.000
_cell.length_c   1.000
_cell.angle_alpha   90.00
_cell.angle_beta   90.00
_cell.angle_gamma   90.00
#
_symmetry.space_group_name_H-M   'P 1'
#
loop_
_entity.id
_entity.type
_entity.pdbx_description
1 polymer ?
#
loop_
_entity_poly.entity_id
_entity_poly.type
_entity_poly.pdbx_seq_one_letter_code
_entity_poly.pdbx_strand_id
1 'polypeptide(L)'
;MSEDEDFIPYLVLVCFDRGTDLRDRIEESLPLLLEALKEIGNVQPAMSSYDGSAVSYLVSTSAAVQPWQVLEQLKSPKSRRSSPLKTHDRVLVISVGPGLAQRMERVTDWLSEHGLLA
;
A
#
# COMPACT_ATOMS: atom_id res chain seq x y z
N MET A 1 -29.44 1.35 10.63
CA MET A 1 -28.26 2.18 10.31
C MET A 1 -27.31 1.22 9.68
N SER A 2 -27.29 1.25 8.36
CA SER A 2 -26.83 0.17 7.50
C SER A 2 -25.63 0.68 6.73
N GLU A 3 -24.69 -0.24 6.46
CA GLU A 3 -23.53 -0.05 5.57
C GLU A 3 -22.32 0.65 6.20
N ASP A 4 -21.85 0.11 7.33
CA ASP A 4 -20.41 -0.16 7.47
C ASP A 4 -20.03 -1.27 6.47
N GLU A 5 -20.29 -1.06 5.17
CA GLU A 5 -19.55 -1.79 4.15
C GLU A 5 -18.09 -1.43 4.40
N ASP A 6 -17.22 -2.44 4.46
CA ASP A 6 -15.76 -2.32 4.53
C ASP A 6 -15.26 -1.46 3.36
N PHE A 7 -15.45 -0.16 3.48
CA PHE A 7 -15.08 0.80 2.48
C PHE A 7 -13.57 0.82 2.47
N ILE A 8 -12.98 0.56 1.31
CA ILE A 8 -11.54 0.62 1.12
C ILE A 8 -11.23 2.05 0.66
N PRO A 9 -10.91 3.00 1.55
CA PRO A 9 -10.57 4.35 1.16
C PRO A 9 -9.20 4.45 0.50
N TYR A 10 -8.31 3.45 0.60
CA TYR A 10 -6.93 3.60 0.16
C TYR A 10 -6.36 2.42 -0.62
N LEU A 11 -5.72 2.74 -1.74
CA LEU A 11 -4.71 1.91 -2.39
C LEU A 11 -3.33 2.45 -2.01
N VAL A 12 -2.47 1.59 -1.47
CA VAL A 12 -1.09 1.90 -1.13
C VAL A 12 -0.18 1.08 -2.04
N LEU A 13 0.59 1.75 -2.90
CA LEU A 13 1.62 1.15 -3.73
C LEU A 13 2.99 1.48 -3.15
N VAL A 14 3.83 0.46 -2.97
CA VAL A 14 5.22 0.59 -2.53
C VAL A 14 6.11 0.02 -3.62
N CYS A 15 6.99 0.86 -4.16
CA CYS A 15 8.03 0.46 -5.10
C CYS A 15 9.38 0.51 -4.37
N PHE A 16 10.00 -0.65 -4.27
CA PHE A 16 11.28 -0.88 -3.64
C PHE A 16 12.43 -0.49 -4.58
N ASP A 17 13.41 0.24 -4.07
CA ASP A 17 14.60 0.63 -4.86
C ASP A 17 15.39 -0.60 -5.36
N ARG A 18 15.71 -0.67 -6.66
CA ARG A 18 16.30 -1.87 -7.30
C ARG A 18 17.81 -1.95 -7.07
N GLY A 19 18.22 -2.25 -5.84
CA GLY A 19 19.60 -2.56 -5.45
C GLY A 19 19.97 -4.05 -5.63
N THR A 20 21.22 -4.40 -5.32
CA THR A 20 21.76 -5.78 -5.42
C THR A 20 21.04 -6.79 -4.52
N ASP A 21 20.48 -6.34 -3.40
CA ASP A 21 19.86 -7.20 -2.38
C ASP A 21 18.34 -7.02 -2.32
N LEU A 22 17.72 -6.78 -3.49
CA LEU A 22 16.28 -6.50 -3.61
C LEU A 22 15.43 -7.59 -2.94
N ARG A 23 15.78 -8.86 -3.14
CA ARG A 23 15.03 -10.01 -2.60
C ARG A 23 15.05 -10.04 -1.06
N ASP A 24 16.23 -9.99 -0.47
CA ASP A 24 16.38 -10.02 0.99
C ASP A 24 15.67 -8.82 1.63
N ARG A 25 15.78 -7.64 1.01
CA ARG A 25 15.04 -6.47 1.48
C ARG A 25 13.52 -6.67 1.39
N ILE A 26 13.00 -7.25 0.31
CA ILE A 26 11.56 -7.53 0.19
C ILE A 26 11.13 -8.48 1.32
N GLU A 27 11.88 -9.57 1.54
CA GLU A 27 11.60 -10.55 2.59
C GLU A 27 11.59 -9.91 3.99
N GLU A 28 12.51 -8.97 4.26
CA GLU A 28 12.53 -8.21 5.52
C GLU A 28 11.41 -7.18 5.63
N SER A 29 11.13 -6.41 4.57
CA SER A 29 10.21 -5.26 4.63
C SER A 29 8.74 -5.66 4.55
N LEU A 30 8.36 -6.73 3.83
CA LEU A 30 6.94 -7.07 3.61
C LEU A 30 6.14 -7.33 4.91
N PRO A 31 6.63 -8.13 5.87
CA PRO A 31 5.90 -8.34 7.13
C PRO A 31 5.72 -7.03 7.89
N LEU A 32 6.74 -6.16 7.86
CA LEU A 32 6.76 -4.88 8.55
C LEU A 32 5.79 -3.87 7.93
N LEU A 33 5.70 -3.83 6.60
CA LEU A 33 4.72 -3.02 5.88
C LEU A 33 3.30 -3.46 6.23
N LEU A 34 3.05 -4.77 6.23
CA LEU A 34 1.73 -5.31 6.55
C LEU A 34 1.30 -4.96 7.98
N GLU A 35 2.21 -5.08 8.95
CA GLU A 35 1.94 -4.67 10.33
C GLU A 35 1.66 -3.17 10.44
N ALA A 36 2.50 -2.33 9.82
CA ALA A 36 2.34 -0.88 9.87
C ALA A 36 1.00 -0.42 9.25
N LEU A 37 0.57 -1.05 8.16
CA LEU A 37 -0.73 -0.77 7.53
C LEU A 37 -1.91 -1.29 8.38
N LYS A 38 -1.75 -2.42 9.07
CA LYS A 38 -2.77 -2.98 9.97
C LYS A 38 -3.07 -2.08 11.17
N GLU A 39 -2.14 -1.21 11.56
CA GLU A 39 -2.38 -0.18 12.59
C GLU A 39 -3.35 0.92 12.12
N ILE A 40 -3.55 1.05 10.80
CA ILE A 40 -4.45 2.04 10.20
C ILE A 40 -5.85 1.46 10.03
N GLY A 41 -5.92 0.18 9.65
CA GLY A 41 -7.19 -0.50 9.42
C GLY A 41 -7.00 -1.89 8.82
N ASN A 42 -8.07 -2.45 8.24
CA ASN A 42 -8.01 -3.77 7.64
C ASN A 42 -7.23 -3.73 6.31
N VAL A 43 -6.34 -4.69 6.09
CA VAL A 43 -5.41 -4.68 4.95
C VAL A 43 -5.60 -5.92 4.11
N GLN A 44 -5.77 -5.73 2.80
CA GLN A 44 -5.82 -6.80 1.82
C GLN A 44 -4.67 -6.61 0.83
N PRO A 45 -3.83 -7.63 0.59
CA PRO A 45 -2.90 -7.60 -0.53
C PRO A 45 -3.68 -7.48 -1.83
N ALA A 46 -3.33 -6.50 -2.68
CA ALA A 46 -3.91 -6.39 -4.01
C ALA A 46 -3.03 -7.10 -5.05
N MET A 47 -1.72 -6.85 -5.02
CA MET A 47 -0.87 -7.21 -6.15
C MET A 47 0.61 -7.09 -5.84
N SER A 48 1.44 -7.83 -6.58
CA SER A 48 2.89 -7.68 -6.63
C SER A 48 3.38 -7.74 -8.07
N SER A 49 4.43 -6.98 -8.40
CA SER A 49 5.14 -7.14 -9.68
C SER A 49 5.80 -8.52 -9.77
N TYR A 50 6.10 -8.97 -10.99
CA TYR A 50 6.74 -10.28 -11.23
C TYR A 50 8.07 -10.46 -10.48
N ASP A 51 8.87 -9.39 -10.40
CA ASP A 51 10.16 -9.35 -9.70
C ASP A 51 10.02 -8.98 -8.20
N GLY A 52 8.80 -8.78 -7.70
CA GLY A 52 8.51 -8.34 -6.33
C GLY A 52 8.96 -6.92 -5.99
N SER A 53 9.53 -6.18 -6.95
CA SER A 53 10.02 -4.80 -6.73
C SER A 53 8.90 -3.79 -6.45
N ALA A 54 7.66 -4.13 -6.76
CA ALA A 54 6.50 -3.35 -6.36
C ALA A 54 5.44 -4.23 -5.72
N VAL A 55 4.82 -3.73 -4.65
CA VAL A 55 3.68 -4.36 -3.98
C VAL A 55 2.60 -3.34 -3.71
N SER A 56 1.35 -3.79 -3.72
CA SER A 56 0.21 -2.94 -3.44
C SER A 56 -0.75 -3.57 -2.44
N TYR A 57 -1.33 -2.72 -1.62
CA TYR A 57 -2.29 -3.08 -0.57
C TYR A 57 -3.53 -2.20 -0.66
N LEU A 58 -4.67 -2.82 -0.44
CA LEU A 58 -5.94 -2.13 -0.19
C LEU A 58 -6.10 -2.00 1.32
N VAL A 59 -6.37 -0.78 1.79
CA VAL A 59 -6.51 -0.49 3.22
C VAL A 59 -7.91 0.07 3.46
N SER A 60 -8.73 -0.70 4.16
CA SER A 60 -10.03 -0.32 4.72
C SER A 60 -9.81 0.40 6.06
N THR A 61 -10.20 1.67 6.15
CA THR A 61 -10.04 2.48 7.37
C THR A 61 -11.14 3.55 7.45
N SER A 62 -11.19 4.27 8.57
CA SER A 62 -12.12 5.38 8.76
C SER A 62 -11.93 6.46 7.70
N ALA A 63 -13.03 6.98 7.15
CA ALA A 63 -13.04 8.09 6.20
C ALA A 63 -12.40 9.40 6.76
N ALA A 64 -12.19 9.49 8.07
CA ALA A 64 -11.49 10.61 8.69
C ALA A 64 -9.97 10.58 8.48
N VAL A 65 -9.39 9.38 8.27
CA VAL A 65 -7.96 9.23 7.99
C VAL A 65 -7.68 9.83 6.62
N GLN A 66 -6.66 10.68 6.51
CA GLN A 66 -6.22 11.31 5.28
C GLN A 66 -5.08 10.52 4.61
N PRO A 67 -4.88 10.61 3.28
CA PRO A 67 -3.81 9.87 2.58
C PRO A 67 -2.41 10.11 3.16
N TRP A 68 -2.10 11.33 3.58
CA TRP A 68 -0.79 11.67 4.14
C TRP A 68 -0.53 10.98 5.49
N GLN A 69 -1.57 10.68 6.27
CA GLN A 69 -1.44 9.97 7.55
C GLN A 69 -1.06 8.50 7.33
N VAL A 70 -1.51 7.89 6.22
CA VAL A 70 -1.07 6.56 5.80
C VAL A 70 0.42 6.57 5.48
N LEU A 71 0.88 7.60 4.76
CA LEU A 71 2.30 7.76 4.43
C LEU A 71 3.16 8.00 5.69
N GLU A 72 2.70 8.82 6.63
CA GLU A 72 3.40 9.05 7.89
C GLU A 72 3.51 7.77 8.72
N GLN A 73 2.42 7.00 8.79
CA GLN A 73 2.41 5.73 9.50
C GLN A 73 3.43 4.74 8.91
N LEU A 74 3.60 4.69 7.59
CA LEU A 74 4.64 3.87 6.96
C LEU A 74 6.06 4.39 7.22
N LYS A 75 6.24 5.70 7.41
CA LYS A 75 7.54 6.29 7.76
C LYS A 75 7.89 6.13 9.24
N SER A 76 6.90 6.11 10.11
CA SER A 76 7.09 6.01 11.56
C SER A 76 5.95 5.22 12.22
N PRO A 77 5.94 3.87 12.09
CA PRO A 77 4.87 3.05 12.66
C PRO A 77 4.86 3.15 14.18
N LYS A 78 3.68 3.15 14.82
CA LYS A 78 3.58 3.31 16.28
C LYS A 78 4.13 2.09 17.02
N SER A 79 3.99 0.89 16.45
CA SER A 79 4.48 -0.34 17.06
C SER A 79 5.99 -0.53 16.98
N ARG A 80 6.72 0.28 16.20
CA ARG A 80 8.13 0.01 15.86
C ARG A 80 9.03 1.24 16.00
N ARG A 81 10.32 0.96 16.22
CA ARG A 81 11.37 1.99 16.34
C ARG A 81 11.91 2.48 15.00
N SER A 82 11.62 1.79 13.90
CA SER A 82 12.17 2.08 12.57
C SER A 82 11.14 1.88 11.46
N SER A 83 11.28 2.66 10.39
CA SER A 83 10.42 2.55 9.20
C SER A 83 10.64 1.21 8.48
N PRO A 84 9.58 0.58 7.95
CA PRO A 84 9.70 -0.50 6.96
C PRO A 84 10.24 -0.03 5.59
N LEU A 85 10.28 1.29 5.35
CA LEU A 85 10.75 1.92 4.11
C LEU A 85 12.19 2.42 4.26
N LYS A 86 12.96 2.31 3.18
CA LYS A 86 14.27 2.97 3.03
C LYS A 86 14.14 4.26 2.23
N THR A 87 15.15 5.13 2.31
CA THR A 87 15.15 6.49 1.73
C THR A 87 14.80 6.56 0.24
N HIS A 88 15.16 5.54 -0.53
CA HIS A 88 14.92 5.50 -1.98
C HIS A 88 13.66 4.73 -2.38
N ASP A 89 12.96 4.11 -1.43
CA ASP A 89 11.68 3.45 -1.71
C ASP A 89 10.63 4.52 -2.01
N ARG A 90 9.80 4.25 -3.02
CA ARG A 90 8.74 5.16 -3.44
C ARG A 90 7.40 4.64 -2.96
N VAL A 91 6.59 5.52 -2.41
CA VAL A 91 5.24 5.18 -1.95
C VAL A 91 4.23 6.11 -2.59
N LEU A 92 3.17 5.52 -3.10
CA LEU A 92 2.01 6.21 -3.62
C LEU A 92 0.78 5.78 -2.82
N VAL A 93 0.07 6.74 -2.24
CA VAL A 93 -1.20 6.51 -1.53
C VAL A 93 -2.30 7.20 -2.31
N ILE A 94 -3.28 6.43 -2.75
CA ILE A 94 -4.40 6.91 -3.57
C ILE A 94 -5.68 6.74 -2.77
N SER A 95 -6.45 7.83 -2.63
CA SER A 95 -7.81 7.74 -2.07
C SER A 95 -8.77 7.15 -3.11
N VAL A 96 -9.40 6.05 -2.74
CA VAL A 96 -10.39 5.29 -3.51
C VAL A 96 -11.75 5.70 -2.95
N GLY A 97 -12.44 6.64 -3.60
CA GLY A 97 -13.75 7.16 -3.15
C GLY A 97 -14.89 6.12 -3.15
N PRO A 98 -16.06 6.42 -2.54
CA PRO A 98 -17.23 5.52 -2.51
C PRO A 98 -17.72 5.12 -3.92
N GLY A 99 -18.05 3.85 -4.12
CA GLY A 99 -18.57 3.32 -5.39
C GLY A 99 -17.51 2.86 -6.42
N LEU A 100 -16.26 2.68 -5.99
CA LEU A 100 -15.12 2.40 -6.88
C LEU A 100 -14.86 0.92 -7.22
N ALA A 101 -15.76 -0.02 -6.91
CA ALA A 101 -15.62 -1.40 -7.39
C ALA A 101 -15.48 -1.46 -8.93
N GLN A 102 -16.06 -0.49 -9.66
CA GLN A 102 -15.89 -0.30 -11.12
C GLN A 102 -14.59 0.41 -11.56
N ARG A 103 -13.79 1.03 -10.68
CA ARG A 103 -12.51 1.67 -11.06
C ARG A 103 -11.27 0.86 -10.68
N MET A 104 -11.42 -0.30 -10.06
CA MET A 104 -10.29 -1.23 -9.91
C MET A 104 -9.71 -1.64 -11.27
N GLU A 105 -10.55 -1.80 -12.31
CA GLU A 105 -10.08 -1.95 -13.71
C GLU A 105 -9.19 -0.77 -14.15
N ARG A 106 -9.55 0.49 -13.84
CA ARG A 106 -8.74 1.67 -14.19
C ARG A 106 -7.43 1.79 -13.41
N VAL A 107 -7.40 1.29 -12.18
CA VAL A 107 -6.17 1.21 -11.39
C VAL A 107 -5.26 0.16 -11.99
N THR A 108 -5.80 -1.00 -12.37
CA THR A 108 -5.09 -2.04 -13.12
C THR A 108 -4.58 -1.49 -14.45
N ASP A 109 -5.39 -0.72 -15.19
CA ASP A 109 -4.96 -0.07 -16.43
C ASP A 109 -3.84 0.94 -16.19
N TRP A 110 -3.98 1.82 -15.20
CA TRP A 110 -2.97 2.82 -14.86
C TRP A 110 -1.66 2.18 -14.39
N LEU A 111 -1.73 1.15 -13.55
CA LEU A 111 -0.57 0.38 -13.10
C LEU A 111 0.07 -0.37 -14.28
N SER A 112 -0.71 -0.88 -15.24
CA SER A 112 -0.19 -1.50 -16.48
C SER A 112 0.47 -0.48 -17.40
N GLU A 113 -0.14 0.69 -17.61
CA GLU A 113 0.43 1.80 -18.39
C GLU A 113 1.79 2.26 -17.86
N HIS A 114 2.01 2.14 -16.55
CA HIS A 114 3.27 2.50 -15.89
C HIS A 114 4.20 1.31 -15.67
N GLY A 115 3.89 0.12 -16.22
CA GLY A 115 4.73 -1.08 -16.13
C GLY A 115 4.84 -1.67 -14.72
N LEU A 116 3.87 -1.37 -13.87
CA LEU A 116 3.77 -1.87 -12.48
C LEU A 116 2.94 -3.15 -12.40
N LEU A 117 2.25 -3.47 -13.49
CA LEU A 117 1.58 -4.74 -13.76
C LEU A 117 2.31 -5.45 -14.89
N ALA A 118 2.70 -6.69 -14.66
CA ALA A 118 3.28 -7.58 -15.66
C ALA A 118 2.18 -8.29 -16.45
#